data_AF-A0A7L0TBB9-F1
#
_entry.id   AF-A0A7L0TBB9-F1
#
_cell.length_a   1.000
_cell.length_b   1.000
_cell.length_c   1.000
_cell.angle_alpha   90.00
_cell.angle_beta   90.00
_cell.angle_gamma   90.00
#
_symmetry.space_group_name_H-M   'P 1'
#
loop_
_entity.id
_entity.type
_entity.pdbx_description
1 polymer ?
#
loop_
_entity_poly.entity_id
_entity_poly.type
_entity_poly.pdbx_seq_one_letter_code
_entity_poly.pdbx_strand_id
1 'polypeptide(L)' 'MRILYQLLAVLFVMLQGAAGQPFPSIPFDPCAAQNGRCFPGICRRPYYWIGTCRNGFSCCRKYVEV' A
#
# COMPACT_ATOMS: atom_id res chain seq x y z
N MET A 1 -28.77 31.12 -20.25
CA MET A 1 -27.58 30.90 -19.39
C MET A 1 -27.95 30.39 -17.99
N ARG A 2 -28.77 29.33 -17.85
CA ARG A 2 -29.18 28.77 -16.53
C ARG A 2 -29.20 27.24 -16.53
N ILE A 3 -29.60 26.66 -17.66
CA ILE A 3 -29.60 25.21 -17.92
C ILE A 3 -28.18 24.62 -17.86
N LEU A 4 -27.16 25.34 -18.35
CA LEU A 4 -25.77 24.88 -18.31
C LEU A 4 -25.28 24.62 -16.88
N TYR A 5 -25.62 25.50 -15.94
CA TYR A 5 -25.25 25.35 -14.53
C TYR A 5 -25.99 24.20 -13.85
N GLN A 6 -27.25 23.95 -14.23
CA GLN A 6 -28.02 22.82 -13.71
C GLN A 6 -27.46 21.49 -14.20
N LEU A 7 -27.08 21.39 -15.48
CA LEU A 7 -26.40 20.22 -16.04
C LEU A 7 -25.06 19.95 -15.35
N LEU A 8 -24.28 21.00 -15.12
CA LEU A 8 -23.00 20.90 -14.40
C LEU A 8 -23.21 20.37 -12.97
N ALA A 9 -24.20 20.91 -12.24
CA ALA A 9 -24.51 20.48 -10.88
C ALA A 9 -24.91 18.99 -10.82
N VAL A 10 -25.75 18.53 -11.76
CA VAL A 10 -26.12 17.11 -11.85
C VAL A 10 -24.88 16.25 -12.13
N LEU A 11 -24.00 16.68 -13.05
CA LEU A 11 -22.77 15.96 -13.37
C LEU A 11 -21.88 15.79 -12.13
N PHE A 12 -21.71 16.84 -11.32
CA PHE A 12 -20.93 16.81 -10.08
C PHE A 12 -21.53 15.91 -8.99
N VAL A 13 -22.87 15.84 -8.90
CA VAL A 13 -23.54 14.95 -7.95
C VAL A 13 -23.31 13.48 -8.33
N MET A 14 -23.38 13.15 -9.63
CA MET A 14 -23.12 11.78 -10.10
C MET A 14 -21.65 11.37 -9.93
N LEU A 15 -20.72 12.31 -10.12
CA LEU A 15 -19.29 12.04 -10.01
C LEU A 15 -18.82 11.77 -8.56
N GLN A 16 -19.50 12.35 -7.57
CA GLN A 16 -19.14 12.17 -6.15
C GLN A 16 -19.54 10.79 -5.60
N GLY A 17 -20.37 10.02 -6.31
CA GLY A 17 -20.69 8.62 -5.96
C GLY A 17 -19.52 7.64 -6.13
N ALA A 18 -18.43 8.03 -6.81
CA ALA A 18 -17.24 7.20 -7.01
C ALA A 18 -16.15 7.41 -5.93
N ALA A 19 -16.29 8.41 -5.06
CA ALA A 19 -15.33 8.72 -3.99
C ALA A 19 -15.62 7.93 -2.71
N GLY A 20 -15.97 6.65 -2.85
CA GLY A 20 -16.26 5.76 -1.74
C GLY A 20 -15.46 4.47 -1.80
N GLN A 21 -14.40 4.40 -2.61
CA GLN A 21 -13.56 3.23 -2.67
C GLN A 21 -12.76 3.17 -1.36
N PRO A 22 -13.07 2.23 -0.45
CA PRO A 22 -12.18 1.97 0.65
C PRO A 22 -10.96 1.36 -0.05
N PHE A 23 -9.87 2.12 -0.16
CA PHE A 23 -8.58 1.49 -0.40
C PHE A 23 -8.51 0.39 0.65
N PRO A 24 -8.40 -0.90 0.26
CA PRO A 24 -8.14 -1.90 1.25
C PRO A 24 -6.83 -1.41 1.87
N SER A 25 -6.90 -1.00 3.13
CA SER A 25 -5.74 -0.77 3.96
C SER A 25 -5.13 -2.15 4.18
N ILE A 26 -4.65 -2.76 3.09
CA ILE A 26 -3.68 -3.82 3.09
C ILE A 26 -2.62 -3.25 4.02
N PRO A 27 -2.34 -3.90 5.16
CA PRO A 27 -1.29 -3.45 6.05
C PRO A 27 -0.06 -3.24 5.18
N PHE A 28 0.28 -1.97 4.96
CA PHE A 28 1.40 -1.61 4.11
C PHE A 28 2.61 -1.97 4.95
N ASP A 29 3.00 -3.25 4.90
CA ASP A 29 4.19 -3.74 5.52
C ASP A 29 5.33 -3.22 4.64
N PRO A 30 6.09 -2.21 5.10
CA PRO A 30 7.19 -1.65 4.33
C PRO A 30 8.24 -2.72 3.99
N CYS A 31 8.24 -3.83 4.72
CA CYS A 31 9.02 -5.02 4.44
C CYS A 31 8.60 -5.71 3.14
N ALA A 32 7.30 -5.97 2.95
CA ALA A 32 6.77 -6.64 1.77
C ALA A 32 6.92 -5.76 0.51
N ALA A 33 6.74 -4.44 0.65
CA ALA A 33 6.96 -3.48 -0.43
C ALA A 33 8.41 -3.49 -0.96
N GLN A 34 9.37 -3.86 -0.10
CA GLN A 34 10.79 -3.99 -0.46
C GLN A 34 11.19 -5.40 -0.90
N ASN A 35 10.22 -6.28 -1.22
CA ASN A 35 10.46 -7.71 -1.48
C ASN A 35 11.17 -8.43 -0.30
N GLY A 36 10.96 -7.93 0.92
CA GLY A 36 11.41 -8.54 2.16
C GLY A 36 10.36 -9.46 2.76
N ARG A 37 10.80 -10.34 3.66
CA ARG A 37 9.94 -11.19 4.49
C ARG A 37 10.24 -10.93 5.96
N CYS A 38 9.19 -10.94 6.78
CA CYS A 38 9.33 -10.85 8.23
C CYS A 38 9.69 -12.23 8.79
N PHE A 39 10.83 -12.34 9.46
CA PHE A 39 11.25 -13.53 10.18
C PHE A 39 11.32 -13.24 11.69
N PRO A 40 10.82 -14.15 12.55
CA PRO A 40 11.07 -14.06 13.98
C PRO A 40 12.57 -14.31 14.24
N GLY A 41 13.25 -13.37 14.92
CA GLY A 41 14.68 -13.46 15.21
C GLY A 41 15.57 -12.80 14.15
N ILE A 42 16.70 -13.44 13.82
CA ILE A 42 17.71 -12.93 12.87
C ILE A 42 17.50 -13.44 11.44
N CYS A 43 17.90 -12.65 10.45
CA CYS A 43 17.90 -13.06 9.06
C CYS A 43 18.95 -14.16 8.81
N ARG A 44 18.51 -15.32 8.31
CA ARG A 44 19.44 -16.39 7.88
C ARG A 44 19.83 -16.19 6.41
N ARG A 45 21.09 -16.50 6.06
CA ARG A 45 21.53 -16.54 4.65
C ARG A 45 20.59 -17.43 3.82
N PRO A 46 20.18 -17.04 2.60
CA PRO A 46 20.69 -15.92 1.77
C PRO A 46 19.90 -14.61 1.94
N TYR A 47 19.35 -14.35 3.13
CA TYR A 47 18.65 -13.10 3.41
C TYR A 47 19.49 -12.17 4.28
N TYR A 48 19.44 -10.87 4.00
CA TYR A 48 20.08 -9.81 4.79
C TYR A 48 19.02 -8.95 5.48
N TRP A 49 19.39 -8.36 6.61
CA TRP A 49 18.51 -7.50 7.40
C TRP A 49 18.35 -6.14 6.74
N ILE A 50 17.11 -5.69 6.57
CA ILE A 50 16.76 -4.37 5.99
C ILE A 50 15.93 -3.49 6.93
N GLY A 51 15.53 -4.01 8.11
CA GLY A 51 14.75 -3.26 9.08
C GLY A 51 13.93 -4.18 9.98
N THR A 52 12.96 -3.60 10.68
CA THR A 52 12.02 -4.31 11.55
C THR A 52 10.59 -4.20 11.02
N CYS A 53 9.84 -5.29 11.12
CA CYS A 53 8.41 -5.32 10.82
C CYS A 53 7.60 -4.77 11.99
N ARG A 54 6.34 -4.39 11.74
CA ARG A 54 5.44 -3.82 12.77
C ARG A 54 5.26 -4.72 14.00
N ASN A 55 5.38 -6.03 13.82
CA ASN A 55 5.26 -7.03 14.89
C ASN A 55 6.56 -7.24 15.69
N GLY A 56 7.60 -6.43 15.48
CA GLY A 56 8.92 -6.59 16.13
C GLY A 56 9.82 -7.66 15.49
N PHE A 57 9.37 -8.28 14.40
CA PHE A 57 10.16 -9.24 13.63
C PHE A 57 11.23 -8.54 12.78
N SER A 58 12.26 -9.27 12.39
CA SER A 58 13.27 -8.76 11.47
C SER A 58 12.77 -8.84 10.03
N CYS A 59 12.85 -7.74 9.31
CA CYS A 59 12.61 -7.71 7.88
C CYS A 59 13.87 -8.14 7.14
N CYS A 60 13.76 -9.24 6.39
CA CYS A 60 14.87 -9.87 5.71
C CYS A 60 14.63 -9.91 4.20
N ARG A 61 15.59 -9.41 3.41
CA ARG A 61 15.52 -9.39 1.95
C ARG A 61 16.49 -10.41 1.36
N LYS A 62 16.05 -11.16 0.35
CA LYS A 62 16.91 -12.13 -0.35
C LYS A 62 17.92 -11.38 -1.20
N TYR A 63 19.17 -11.83 -1.23
CA TYR A 63 20.10 -11.40 -2.28
C TYR A 63 19.51 -11.78 -3.65
N VAL A 64 19.45 -10.81 -4.56
CA VAL A 64 19.14 -11.05 -5.96
C VAL A 64 20.50 -11.20 -6.64
N GLU A 65 20.79 -12.38 -7.18
CA GLU A 65 21.85 -12.53 -8.18
C GLU A 65 21.39 -11.75 -9.42
N VAL A 66 22.17 -10.73 -9.79
CA VAL A 66 21.96 -9.88 -10.98
C VAL A 66 22.64 -10.51 -12.18
#